data_AF-A0AAP5C6U7-F1
#
_entry.id   AF-A0AAP5C6U7-F1
#
_cell.length_a   1.000
_cell.length_b   1.000
_cell.length_c   1.000
_cell.angle_alpha   90.00
_cell.angle_beta   90.00
_cell.angle_gamma   90.00
#
_symmetry.space_group_name_H-M   'P 1'
#
loop_
_entity.id
_entity.type
_entity.pdbx_description
1 polymer ?
#
loop_
_entity_poly.entity_id
_entity_poly.type
_entity_poly.pdbx_seq_one_letter_code
_entity_poly.pdbx_strand_id
1 'polypeptide(L)'
;MGWLDALRRPRAEDPRAALVAPIEQALRALGWVVGEVRPARTVTSAFGSDDGMPFEQWLAQVFLPRLYEARAAGQWPPRSDVAVAASRNLDGQPGVEPLLRLLAQLDERINKGIHAARG
;
A
#
# COMPACT_ATOMS: atom_id res chain seq x y z
N MET A 1 40.61 -3.58 -20.20
CA MET A 1 40.20 -3.99 -18.84
C MET A 1 39.09 -3.05 -18.38
N GLY A 2 37.84 -3.57 -18.32
CA GLY A 2 36.78 -3.10 -17.41
C GLY A 2 35.97 -1.84 -17.75
N TRP A 3 35.39 -1.71 -18.94
CA TRP A 3 34.45 -0.61 -19.27
C TRP A 3 32.99 -0.92 -18.82
N LEU A 4 32.84 -1.80 -17.82
CA LEU A 4 31.55 -2.38 -17.40
C LEU A 4 30.96 -1.73 -16.14
N ASP A 5 31.58 -0.66 -15.62
CA ASP A 5 31.01 0.16 -14.55
C ASP A 5 29.98 1.19 -15.07
N ALA A 6 29.82 1.29 -16.39
CA ALA A 6 28.80 2.10 -17.01
C ALA A 6 27.49 1.30 -17.15
N LEU A 7 26.41 1.81 -16.55
CA LEU A 7 25.01 1.38 -16.66
C LEU A 7 24.45 0.46 -15.56
N ARG A 8 24.87 0.63 -14.29
CA ARG A 8 23.87 0.50 -13.22
C ARG A 8 23.00 1.76 -13.22
N ARG A 9 22.20 1.93 -14.28
CA ARG A 9 21.08 2.86 -14.32
C ARG A 9 20.36 2.69 -12.97
N PRO A 10 20.09 3.75 -12.18
CA PRO A 10 19.25 3.58 -11.00
C PRO A 10 18.01 2.86 -11.52
N ARG A 11 17.80 1.62 -11.04
CA ARG A 11 16.60 0.86 -11.37
C ARG A 11 15.48 1.85 -11.09
N ALA A 12 14.72 2.25 -12.11
CA ALA A 12 13.68 3.25 -11.95
C ALA A 12 12.92 2.87 -10.68
N GLU A 13 13.00 3.74 -9.65
CA GLU A 13 12.48 3.39 -8.33
C GLU A 13 11.03 3.01 -8.54
N ASP A 14 10.65 1.82 -8.05
CA ASP A 14 9.31 1.30 -8.29
C ASP A 14 8.32 2.36 -7.82
N PRO A 15 7.50 2.95 -8.71
CA PRO A 15 6.64 4.05 -8.33
C PRO A 15 5.64 3.63 -7.25
N ARG A 16 5.32 2.34 -7.12
CA ARG A 16 4.50 1.82 -6.01
C ARG A 16 5.25 1.89 -4.68
N ALA A 17 6.55 1.57 -4.68
CA ALA A 17 7.39 1.62 -3.47
C ALA A 17 7.51 3.03 -2.89
N ALA A 18 7.50 4.06 -3.73
CA ALA A 18 7.53 5.46 -3.30
C ALA A 18 6.27 5.90 -2.51
N LEU A 19 5.17 5.15 -2.59
CA LEU A 19 3.93 5.46 -1.88
C LEU A 19 3.87 4.88 -0.45
N VAL A 20 4.73 3.93 -0.10
CA VAL A 20 4.66 3.23 1.19
C VAL A 20 4.87 4.16 2.37
N ALA A 21 5.93 5.00 2.34
CA ALA A 21 6.21 5.92 3.44
C ALA A 21 5.15 7.03 3.60
N PRO A 22 4.67 7.67 2.51
CA PRO A 22 3.54 8.60 2.59
C PRO A 22 2.26 7.98 3.17
N ILE A 23 1.95 6.73 2.80
CA ILE A 23 0.79 6.00 3.34
C ILE A 23 0.94 5.78 4.84
N GLU A 24 2.11 5.34 5.30
CA GLU A 24 2.37 5.22 6.73
C GLU A 24 2.21 6.56 7.45
N GLN A 25 2.79 7.63 6.92
CA GLN A 25 2.69 8.95 7.53
C GLN A 25 1.23 9.43 7.64
N ALA A 26 0.40 9.18 6.64
CA ALA A 26 -1.02 9.48 6.70
C ALA A 26 -1.75 8.66 7.78
N LEU A 27 -1.45 7.36 7.89
CA LEU A 27 -2.01 6.50 8.94
C LEU A 27 -1.57 6.92 10.35
N ARG A 28 -0.32 7.39 10.50
CA ARG A 28 0.20 7.95 11.75
C ARG A 28 -0.46 9.29 12.10
N ALA A 29 -0.68 10.16 11.12
CA ALA A 29 -1.36 11.44 11.33
C ALA A 29 -2.81 11.26 11.81
N LEU A 30 -3.47 10.17 11.39
CA LEU A 30 -4.79 9.77 11.86
C LEU A 30 -4.77 9.07 13.22
N GLY A 31 -3.58 8.80 13.78
CA GLY A 31 -3.41 8.11 15.07
C GLY A 31 -3.62 6.60 15.00
N TRP A 32 -3.73 6.00 13.81
CA TRP A 32 -4.01 4.56 13.65
C TRP A 32 -2.76 3.69 13.73
N VAL A 33 -1.59 4.29 13.54
CA VAL A 33 -0.29 3.63 13.67
C VAL A 33 0.53 4.35 14.73
N VAL A 34 0.88 3.63 15.79
CA VAL A 34 1.69 4.15 16.91
C VAL A 34 2.90 3.23 17.10
N GLY A 35 4.08 3.81 17.24
CA GLY A 35 5.32 3.04 17.39
C GLY A 35 5.73 2.29 16.12
N GLU A 36 6.42 1.17 16.29
CA GLU A 36 6.94 0.34 15.20
C GLU A 36 5.82 -0.44 14.49
N VAL A 37 5.91 -0.54 13.15
CA VAL A 37 5.00 -1.37 12.36
C VAL A 37 5.28 -2.83 12.67
N ARG A 38 4.26 -3.54 13.16
CA ARG A 38 4.34 -4.97 13.53
C ARG A 38 4.14 -5.87 12.31
N PRO A 39 4.50 -7.16 12.37
CA PRO A 39 4.17 -8.12 11.33
C PRO A 39 2.67 -8.16 11.01
N ALA A 40 2.33 -8.47 9.76
CA ALA A 40 0.94 -8.52 9.31
C ALA A 40 0.12 -9.50 10.15
N ARG A 41 -1.03 -9.05 10.66
CA ARG A 41 -2.02 -9.97 11.23
C ARG A 41 -2.66 -10.81 10.12
N THR A 42 -2.98 -12.05 10.45
CA THR A 42 -3.77 -12.93 9.59
C THR A 42 -5.24 -12.57 9.72
N VAL A 43 -5.93 -12.47 8.58
CA VAL A 43 -7.38 -12.30 8.47
C VAL A 43 -7.91 -13.37 7.51
N THR A 44 -9.14 -13.80 7.73
CA THR A 44 -9.77 -14.88 6.95
C THR A 44 -10.50 -14.34 5.72
N SER A 45 -10.86 -13.05 5.70
CA SER A 45 -11.51 -12.43 4.55
C SER A 45 -10.85 -11.14 4.06
N ALA A 46 -11.28 -10.68 2.88
CA ALA A 46 -10.85 -9.40 2.33
C ALA A 46 -11.26 -8.27 3.28
N PHE A 47 -10.33 -7.37 3.57
CA PHE A 47 -10.55 -6.24 4.48
C PHE A 47 -10.92 -6.62 5.93
N GLY A 48 -10.83 -7.91 6.31
CA GLY A 48 -11.07 -8.39 7.67
C GLY A 48 -12.53 -8.36 8.13
N SER A 49 -13.48 -8.22 7.20
CA SER A 49 -14.91 -8.08 7.53
C SER A 49 -15.48 -9.29 8.27
N ASP A 50 -15.05 -10.50 7.92
CA ASP A 50 -15.56 -11.75 8.52
C ASP A 50 -14.92 -11.98 9.90
N ASP A 51 -13.75 -11.37 10.13
CA ASP A 51 -13.04 -11.39 11.41
C ASP A 51 -13.55 -10.31 12.39
N GLY A 52 -14.57 -9.54 12.00
CA GLY A 52 -15.11 -8.42 12.81
C GLY A 52 -14.10 -7.29 13.01
N MET A 53 -13.08 -7.18 12.14
CA MET A 53 -12.01 -6.19 12.26
C MET A 53 -12.47 -4.85 11.69
N PRO A 54 -12.38 -3.74 12.44
CA PRO A 54 -12.61 -2.41 11.90
C PRO A 54 -11.63 -2.08 10.77
N PHE A 55 -12.09 -1.37 9.76
CA PHE A 55 -11.30 -1.12 8.56
C PHE A 55 -10.01 -0.34 8.84
N GLU A 56 -10.03 0.59 9.80
CA GLU A 56 -8.87 1.35 10.26
C GLU A 56 -7.82 0.42 10.91
N GLN A 57 -8.29 -0.56 11.70
CA GLN A 57 -7.41 -1.57 12.26
C GLN A 57 -6.84 -2.48 11.19
N TRP A 58 -7.64 -2.84 10.18
CA TRP A 58 -7.15 -3.61 9.04
C TRP A 58 -6.07 -2.84 8.26
N LEU A 59 -6.26 -1.53 8.05
CA LEU A 59 -5.27 -0.67 7.41
C LEU A 59 -3.93 -0.68 8.16
N ALA A 60 -3.98 -0.52 9.49
CA ALA A 60 -2.77 -0.43 10.32
C ALA A 60 -2.09 -1.79 10.57
N GLN A 61 -2.86 -2.85 10.79
CA GLN A 61 -2.35 -4.13 11.31
C GLN A 61 -2.20 -5.22 10.23
N VAL A 62 -2.81 -5.04 9.06
CA VAL A 62 -2.76 -6.03 7.97
C VAL A 62 -2.21 -5.39 6.70
N PHE A 63 -2.84 -4.32 6.23
CA PHE A 63 -2.47 -3.70 4.96
C PHE A 63 -1.09 -3.07 5.00
N LEU A 64 -0.79 -2.19 5.96
CA LEU A 64 0.51 -1.51 6.03
C LEU A 64 1.69 -2.48 6.16
N PRO A 65 1.67 -3.50 7.04
CA PRO A 65 2.74 -4.51 7.08
C PRO A 65 2.90 -5.27 5.74
N ARG A 66 1.78 -5.69 5.12
CA ARG A 66 1.83 -6.36 3.80
C ARG A 66 2.34 -5.45 2.69
N LEU A 67 2.08 -4.14 2.81
CA LEU A 67 2.59 -3.14 1.88
C LEU A 67 4.11 -3.02 1.97
N TYR A 68 4.66 -3.10 3.18
CA TYR A 68 6.12 -3.20 3.41
C TYR A 68 6.71 -4.49 2.85
N GLU A 69 6.05 -5.63 3.07
CA GLU A 69 6.46 -6.93 2.53
C GLU A 69 6.50 -6.91 0.99
N ALA A 70 5.45 -6.38 0.36
CA ALA A 70 5.35 -6.23 -1.10
C ALA A 70 6.49 -5.35 -1.66
N ARG A 71 6.78 -4.23 -0.99
CA ARG A 71 7.90 -3.35 -1.34
C ARG A 71 9.24 -4.06 -1.21
N ALA A 72 9.48 -4.76 -0.10
CA ALA A 72 10.74 -5.46 0.17
C ALA A 72 10.98 -6.60 -0.83
N ALA A 73 9.93 -7.35 -1.18
CA ALA A 73 9.99 -8.42 -2.17
C ALA A 73 9.99 -7.92 -3.63
N GLY A 74 9.62 -6.66 -3.87
CA GLY A 74 9.33 -6.14 -5.22
C GLY A 74 8.16 -6.86 -5.89
N GLN A 75 7.31 -7.53 -5.11
CA GLN A 75 6.20 -8.35 -5.57
C GLN A 75 4.90 -7.71 -5.12
N TRP A 76 4.17 -7.18 -6.09
CA TRP A 76 2.90 -6.49 -5.86
C TRP A 76 1.75 -7.40 -6.23
N PRO A 77 0.58 -7.27 -5.57
CA PRO A 77 -0.58 -8.03 -5.99
C PRO A 77 -0.93 -7.69 -7.44
N PRO A 78 -1.54 -8.63 -8.18
CA PRO A 78 -1.93 -8.36 -9.56
C PRO A 78 -2.96 -7.23 -9.60
N ARG A 79 -3.87 -7.14 -8.63
CA ARG A 79 -4.92 -6.13 -8.57
C ARG A 79 -5.05 -5.59 -7.15
N SER A 80 -5.46 -4.33 -7.03
CA SER A 80 -5.84 -3.72 -5.75
C SER A 80 -7.08 -2.85 -5.92
N ASP A 81 -7.98 -2.91 -4.93
CA ASP A 81 -9.20 -2.09 -4.84
C ASP A 81 -9.31 -1.47 -3.41
N VAL A 82 -8.17 -1.24 -2.74
CA VAL A 82 -8.14 -0.75 -1.36
C VAL A 82 -8.68 0.67 -1.23
N ALA A 83 -8.51 1.51 -2.24
CA ALA A 83 -9.07 2.86 -2.26
C ALA A 83 -10.60 2.84 -2.35
N VAL A 84 -11.16 1.89 -3.10
CA VAL A 84 -12.62 1.69 -3.20
C VAL A 84 -13.18 1.25 -1.85
N ALA A 85 -12.51 0.31 -1.17
CA ALA A 85 -12.89 -0.10 0.17
C ALA A 85 -12.77 1.05 1.19
N ALA A 86 -11.66 1.80 1.13
CA ALA A 86 -11.42 2.93 2.03
C ALA A 86 -12.45 4.04 1.86
N SER A 87 -12.80 4.41 0.63
CA SER A 87 -13.82 5.43 0.37
C SER A 87 -15.19 5.06 0.93
N ARG A 88 -15.52 3.78 1.03
CA ARG A 88 -16.81 3.31 1.58
C ARG A 88 -16.80 3.25 3.10
N ASN A 89 -15.70 2.78 3.68
CA ASN A 89 -15.60 2.57 5.13
C ASN A 89 -15.27 3.85 5.90
N LEU A 90 -14.61 4.81 5.26
CA LEU A 90 -14.11 6.05 5.88
C LEU A 90 -14.92 7.29 5.44
N ASP A 91 -16.06 7.09 4.77
CA ASP A 91 -16.90 8.19 4.31
C ASP A 91 -17.32 9.08 5.50
N GLY A 92 -17.19 10.40 5.33
CA GLY A 92 -17.49 11.39 6.38
C GLY A 92 -16.47 11.47 7.52
N GLN A 93 -15.40 10.66 7.53
CA GLN A 93 -14.36 10.75 8.57
C GLN A 93 -13.42 11.93 8.30
N PRO A 94 -13.21 12.85 9.25
CA PRO A 94 -12.40 14.03 9.02
C PRO A 94 -10.91 13.69 8.87
N GLY A 95 -10.26 14.28 7.87
CA GLY A 95 -8.80 14.21 7.70
C GLY A 95 -8.28 12.98 6.96
N VAL A 96 -9.17 12.12 6.45
CA VAL A 96 -8.79 10.91 5.70
C VAL A 96 -8.50 11.19 4.22
N GLU A 97 -8.83 12.37 3.71
CA GLU A 97 -8.67 12.74 2.30
C GLU A 97 -7.23 12.56 1.78
N PRO A 98 -6.17 12.93 2.52
CA PRO A 98 -4.80 12.66 2.09
C PRO A 98 -4.53 11.16 1.94
N LEU A 99 -5.01 10.33 2.87
CA LEU A 99 -4.88 8.87 2.81
C LEU A 99 -5.63 8.31 1.60
N LEU A 100 -6.89 8.71 1.38
CA LEU A 100 -7.69 8.25 0.24
C LEU A 100 -7.01 8.55 -1.10
N ARG A 101 -6.40 9.73 -1.26
CA ARG A 101 -5.63 10.08 -2.46
C ARG A 101 -4.40 9.20 -2.66
N LEU A 102 -3.71 8.83 -1.59
CA LEU A 102 -2.53 7.95 -1.67
C LEU A 102 -2.93 6.51 -2.02
N LEU A 103 -4.01 6.00 -1.42
CA LEU A 103 -4.56 4.68 -1.73
C LEU A 103 -5.03 4.61 -3.17
N ALA A 104 -5.70 5.65 -3.68
CA ALA A 104 -6.14 5.71 -5.08
C ALA A 104 -4.95 5.69 -6.06
N GLN A 105 -3.87 6.41 -5.76
CA GLN A 105 -2.64 6.36 -6.56
C GLN A 105 -1.97 4.98 -6.53
N LEU A 106 -2.02 4.28 -5.39
CA LEU A 106 -1.48 2.93 -5.27
C LEU A 106 -2.28 1.95 -6.13
N ASP A 107 -3.61 1.95 -6.02
CA ASP A 107 -4.51 1.13 -6.83
C ASP A 107 -4.29 1.37 -8.32
N GLU A 108 -4.23 2.65 -8.72
CA GLU A 108 -3.97 3.02 -10.11
C GLU A 108 -2.65 2.42 -10.63
N ARG A 109 -1.56 2.55 -9.85
CA ARG A 109 -0.23 2.05 -10.25
C ARG A 109 -0.17 0.52 -10.29
N ILE A 110 -0.81 -0.17 -9.35
CA ILE A 110 -0.91 -1.63 -9.35
C ILE A 110 -1.70 -2.08 -10.59
N ASN A 111 -2.86 -1.49 -10.82
CA ASN A 111 -3.78 -1.92 -11.87
C ASN A 111 -3.28 -1.54 -13.29
N LYS A 112 -2.58 -0.41 -13.45
CA LYS A 112 -1.90 -0.04 -14.71
C LYS A 112 -0.72 -0.97 -15.04
N GLY A 113 0.00 -1.46 -14.03
CA GLY A 113 1.07 -2.45 -14.21
C GLY A 113 0.61 -3.73 -14.89
N ILE A 114 -0.65 -4.14 -14.68
CA ILE A 114 -1.27 -5.28 -15.39
C ILE A 114 -1.40 -5.01 -16.88
N HIS A 115 -1.81 -3.80 -17.25
CA HIS A 115 -2.14 -3.46 -18.65
C HIS A 115 -0.87 -3.38 -19.51
N ALA A 116 0.26 -2.99 -18.94
CA ALA A 116 1.55 -2.97 -19.64
C ALA A 116 2.16 -4.37 -19.86
N ALA A 117 1.78 -5.38 -19.07
CA ALA A 117 2.31 -6.74 -19.17
C ALA A 117 1.53 -7.67 -20.12
N ARG A 118 0.43 -7.18 -20.73
CA ARG A 118 -0.43 -7.94 -21.66
C ARG A 118 -0.40 -7.41 -23.10
N GLY A 119 0.56 -6.56 -23.44
CA GLY A 119 0.77 -5.99 -24.78
C GLY A 119 2.03 -6.53 -25.43
#